data_AF-A0A352YZ44-F1
#
_entry.id   AF-A0A352YZ44-F1
#
_cell.length_a   1.000
_cell.length_b   1.000
_cell.length_c   1.000
_cell.angle_alpha   90.00
_cell.angle_beta   90.00
_cell.angle_gamma   90.00
#
_symmetry.space_group_name_H-M   'P 1'
#
loop_
_entity.id
_entity.type
_entity.pdbx_description
1 polymer ?
#
loop_
_entity_poly.entity_id
_entity_poly.type
_entity_poly.pdbx_seq_one_letter_code
_entity_poly.pdbx_strand_id
1 'polypeptide(L)'
;MSVNSCFDNIFGMSRDEDLCVDGWDPSYAVSASGNYIDELPGMTLRILDAVGGKNSIWELMDNARQNGINAFKADIMSELMKYNEYRREKFVGEIGHRRFTQVITKDTYHGMRVFSDIRGGVFTLRGVTLNLNTTENVNLLIYDDFSLLHTIAISSEAGKPKLTSITPIELTLNGNYYFIYAP
;
A
#
# COMPACT_ATOMS: atom_id res chain seq x y z
N MET A 1 -6.94 6.65 19.69
CA MET A 1 -7.49 7.64 18.74
C MET A 1 -6.99 7.25 17.37
N SER A 2 -7.89 7.01 16.41
CA SER A 2 -7.48 6.71 15.03
C SER A 2 -7.00 8.01 14.37
N VAL A 3 -6.08 7.92 13.40
CA VAL A 3 -5.61 9.11 12.66
C VAL A 3 -6.79 9.88 12.02
N ASN A 4 -7.88 9.18 11.71
CA ASN A 4 -9.09 9.79 11.15
C ASN A 4 -9.84 10.69 12.13
N SER A 5 -9.89 10.36 13.43
CA SER A 5 -10.62 11.17 14.41
C SER A 5 -9.95 12.53 14.70
N CYS A 6 -8.67 12.69 14.34
CA CYS A 6 -7.97 13.96 14.48
C CYS A 6 -8.39 15.01 13.43
N PHE A 7 -9.01 14.57 12.33
CA PHE A 7 -9.43 15.47 11.24
C PHE A 7 -10.93 15.79 11.25
N ASP A 8 -11.66 15.25 12.21
CA ASP A 8 -13.08 15.53 12.37
C ASP A 8 -13.26 16.95 12.95
N ASN A 9 -14.17 17.73 12.37
CA ASN A 9 -14.47 19.12 12.77
C ASN A 9 -13.24 20.06 12.75
N ILE A 10 -12.29 19.87 11.83
CA ILE A 10 -11.19 20.83 11.63
C ILE A 10 -11.73 22.20 11.25
N PHE A 11 -12.71 22.26 10.36
CA PHE A 11 -13.35 23.50 9.91
C PHE A 11 -14.74 23.59 10.53
N GLY A 12 -15.04 24.74 11.14
CA GLY A 12 -16.39 25.09 11.58
C GLY A 12 -17.18 25.73 10.44
N MET A 13 -18.50 25.79 10.58
CA MET A 13 -19.36 26.43 9.57
C MET A 13 -19.52 27.93 9.84
N SER A 14 -19.88 28.29 11.09
CA SER A 14 -19.99 29.67 11.56
C SER A 14 -19.76 29.71 13.07
N ARG A 15 -19.33 30.85 13.62
CA ARG A 15 -19.03 31.01 15.06
C ARG A 15 -20.29 31.07 15.92
N ASP A 16 -21.29 31.80 15.43
CA ASP A 16 -22.48 32.17 16.17
C ASP A 16 -23.73 31.90 15.32
N GLU A 17 -24.86 31.68 15.99
CA GLU A 17 -26.16 31.54 15.33
C GLU A 17 -26.57 32.86 14.67
N ASP A 18 -26.94 32.81 13.39
CA ASP A 18 -27.54 33.96 12.71
C ASP A 18 -29.07 33.88 12.83
N LEU A 19 -29.67 34.94 13.39
CA LEU A 19 -31.11 35.11 13.54
C LEU A 19 -31.86 35.14 12.19
N CYS A 20 -31.15 35.31 11.08
CA CYS A 20 -31.72 35.36 9.74
C CYS A 20 -31.88 33.98 9.06
N VAL A 21 -31.37 32.89 9.65
CA VAL A 21 -31.40 31.56 9.02
C VAL A 21 -31.92 30.50 10.00
N ASP A 22 -33.06 29.89 9.68
CA ASP A 22 -33.60 28.78 10.46
C ASP A 22 -32.77 27.48 10.28
N GLY A 23 -32.76 26.62 11.31
CA GLY A 23 -32.13 25.29 11.25
C GLY A 23 -30.69 25.22 11.76
N TRP A 24 -30.32 26.11 12.68
CA TRP A 24 -29.02 26.09 13.36
C TRP A 24 -28.82 24.82 14.22
N ASP A 25 -27.62 24.21 14.10
CA ASP A 25 -27.16 23.13 14.97
C ASP A 25 -25.88 23.60 15.72
N PRO A 26 -25.80 23.48 17.05
CA PRO A 26 -24.62 23.88 17.82
C PRO A 26 -23.30 23.22 17.38
N SER A 27 -23.35 22.06 16.70
CA SER A 27 -22.17 21.39 16.14
C SER A 27 -21.50 22.20 15.03
N TYR A 28 -22.18 23.17 14.43
CA TYR A 28 -21.66 24.06 13.39
C TYR A 28 -20.61 25.05 13.92
N ALA A 29 -20.64 25.36 15.22
CA ALA A 29 -19.69 26.23 15.89
C ALA A 29 -18.38 25.53 16.31
N VAL A 30 -18.32 24.19 16.20
CA VAL A 30 -17.15 23.41 16.60
C VAL A 30 -16.10 23.44 15.49
N SER A 31 -14.97 24.12 15.75
CA SER A 31 -13.81 24.16 14.86
C SER A 31 -12.52 23.90 15.64
N ALA A 32 -11.78 22.86 15.28
CA ALA A 32 -10.47 22.58 15.87
C ALA A 32 -9.35 23.48 15.30
N SER A 33 -9.52 24.00 14.08
CA SER A 33 -8.55 24.94 13.48
C SER A 33 -8.81 26.41 13.82
N GLY A 34 -10.00 26.72 14.36
CA GLY A 34 -10.45 28.09 14.58
C GLY A 34 -10.86 28.83 13.29
N ASN A 35 -10.85 28.17 12.14
CA ASN A 35 -11.33 28.72 10.88
C ASN A 35 -12.79 28.31 10.65
N TYR A 36 -13.55 29.22 10.04
CA TYR A 36 -14.96 29.05 9.74
C TYR A 36 -15.26 29.35 8.26
N ILE A 37 -16.23 28.64 7.68
CA ILE A 37 -16.56 28.75 6.26
C ILE A 37 -17.22 30.10 5.93
N ASP A 38 -17.97 30.68 6.86
CA ASP A 38 -18.62 31.99 6.74
C ASP A 38 -17.63 33.18 6.70
N GLU A 39 -16.39 33.00 7.17
CA GLU A 39 -15.31 33.99 7.10
C GLU A 39 -14.70 34.12 5.70
N LEU A 40 -15.03 33.20 4.79
CA LEU A 40 -14.62 33.28 3.40
C LEU A 40 -15.35 34.44 2.70
N PRO A 41 -14.71 35.10 1.71
CA PRO A 41 -15.36 36.16 0.96
C PRO A 41 -16.69 35.67 0.38
N GLY A 42 -17.78 36.30 0.84
CA GLY A 42 -19.13 35.84 0.57
C GLY A 42 -19.45 35.77 -0.92
N MET A 43 -20.13 34.70 -1.31
CA MET A 43 -20.71 34.56 -2.64
C MET A 43 -22.09 35.22 -2.65
N THR A 44 -22.44 35.95 -3.72
CA THR A 44 -23.77 36.57 -3.80
C THR A 44 -24.87 35.50 -3.76
N LEU A 45 -25.83 35.64 -2.85
CA LEU A 45 -26.96 34.72 -2.67
C LEU A 45 -27.77 34.48 -3.97
N ARG A 46 -27.77 35.46 -4.87
CA ARG A 46 -28.40 35.37 -6.20
C ARG A 46 -27.74 34.32 -7.11
N ILE A 47 -26.46 34.03 -6.91
CA ILE A 47 -25.77 32.95 -7.62
C ILE A 47 -26.22 31.61 -7.04
N LEU A 48 -26.36 31.49 -5.71
CA LEU A 48 -26.81 30.26 -5.04
C LEU A 48 -28.24 29.87 -5.42
N ASP A 49 -29.16 30.85 -5.55
CA ASP A 49 -30.51 30.63 -6.08
C ASP A 49 -30.53 30.12 -7.53
N ALA A 50 -29.50 30.45 -8.32
CA ALA A 50 -29.40 30.04 -9.72
C ALA A 50 -28.84 28.62 -9.91
N VAL A 51 -28.19 28.02 -8.90
CA VAL A 51 -27.63 26.65 -8.96
C VAL A 51 -28.67 25.60 -8.54
N GLY A 52 -29.96 25.84 -8.83
CA GLY A 52 -31.09 25.04 -8.36
C GLY A 52 -30.82 23.54 -8.31
N GLY A 53 -31.14 22.91 -7.17
CA GLY A 53 -31.06 21.44 -7.03
C GLY A 53 -30.47 20.89 -5.72
N LYS A 54 -30.13 21.70 -4.72
CA LYS A 54 -29.74 21.19 -3.38
C LYS A 54 -30.60 21.79 -2.28
N ASN A 55 -31.01 20.95 -1.34
CA ASN A 55 -31.97 21.30 -0.30
C ASN A 55 -31.22 22.01 0.83
N SER A 56 -31.49 23.30 1.02
CA SER A 56 -30.95 24.16 2.09
C SER A 56 -29.46 24.55 1.99
N ILE A 57 -29.17 25.79 2.40
CA ILE A 57 -27.82 26.38 2.47
C ILE A 57 -26.89 25.52 3.35
N TRP A 58 -27.43 24.90 4.40
CA TRP A 58 -26.69 24.02 5.30
C TRP A 58 -26.13 22.78 4.61
N GLU A 59 -26.87 22.17 3.65
CA GLU A 59 -26.36 21.03 2.88
C GLU A 59 -25.19 21.44 1.97
N LEU A 60 -25.22 22.66 1.41
CA LEU A 60 -24.11 23.20 0.64
C LEU A 60 -22.89 23.46 1.52
N MET A 61 -23.09 23.99 2.73
CA MET A 61 -22.03 24.23 3.70
C MET A 61 -21.42 22.92 4.23
N ASP A 62 -22.23 21.89 4.49
CA ASP A 62 -21.71 20.59 4.91
C ASP A 62 -20.90 19.91 3.79
N ASN A 63 -21.39 19.97 2.55
CA ASN A 63 -20.64 19.49 1.40
C ASN A 63 -19.30 20.25 1.22
N ALA A 64 -19.30 21.58 1.40
CA ALA A 64 -18.09 22.39 1.34
C ALA A 64 -17.10 22.00 2.46
N ARG A 65 -17.59 21.80 3.68
CA ARG A 65 -16.81 21.35 4.82
C ARG A 65 -16.17 19.98 4.56
N GLN A 66 -16.93 19.01 4.07
CA GLN A 66 -16.41 17.67 3.74
C GLN A 66 -15.36 17.72 2.63
N ASN A 67 -15.58 18.53 1.59
CA ASN A 67 -14.60 18.72 0.52
C ASN A 67 -13.31 19.37 1.05
N GLY A 68 -13.41 20.37 1.93
CA GLY A 68 -12.26 21.01 2.57
C GLY A 68 -11.45 20.03 3.45
N ILE A 69 -12.12 19.19 4.24
CA ILE A 69 -11.46 18.14 5.05
C ILE A 69 -10.72 17.15 4.14
N ASN A 70 -11.36 16.71 3.04
CA ASN A 70 -10.75 15.76 2.11
C ASN A 70 -9.54 16.36 1.37
N ALA A 71 -9.63 17.61 0.92
CA ALA A 71 -8.51 18.32 0.31
C ALA A 71 -7.34 18.47 1.28
N PHE A 72 -7.62 18.90 2.51
CA PHE A 72 -6.61 19.05 3.55
C PHE A 72 -5.92 17.73 3.91
N LYS A 73 -6.68 16.63 4.00
CA LYS A 73 -6.11 15.27 4.17
C LYS A 73 -5.19 14.90 3.02
N ALA A 74 -5.59 15.18 1.78
CA ALA A 74 -4.78 14.90 0.60
C ALA A 74 -3.48 15.72 0.60
N ASP A 75 -3.54 17.00 0.93
CA ASP A 75 -2.38 17.90 0.99
C ASP A 75 -1.39 17.48 2.09
N ILE A 76 -1.89 17.17 3.29
CA ILE A 76 -1.04 16.67 4.38
C ILE A 76 -0.37 15.35 4.00
N MET A 77 -1.12 14.41 3.42
CA MET A 77 -0.56 13.14 2.98
C MET A 77 0.45 13.33 1.85
N SER A 78 0.19 14.25 0.92
CA SER A 78 1.15 14.62 -0.12
C SER A 78 2.45 15.18 0.47
N GLU A 79 2.36 16.12 1.41
CA GLU A 79 3.52 16.73 2.05
C GLU A 79 4.29 15.72 2.90
N LEU A 80 3.60 14.86 3.65
CA LEU A 80 4.20 13.72 4.36
C LEU A 80 4.94 12.78 3.40
N MET A 81 4.35 12.49 2.24
CA MET A 81 4.96 11.63 1.23
C MET A 81 6.17 12.29 0.56
N LYS A 82 6.24 13.62 0.43
CA LYS A 82 7.42 14.31 -0.11
C LYS A 82 8.66 14.12 0.76
N TYR A 83 8.51 14.11 2.08
CA TYR A 83 9.64 13.95 3.00
C TYR A 83 9.88 12.50 3.44
N ASN A 84 8.86 11.64 3.36
CA ASN A 84 8.93 10.23 3.74
C ASN A 84 8.72 9.30 2.54
N GLU A 85 9.13 9.73 1.34
CA GLU A 85 9.04 8.89 0.15
C GLU A 85 9.74 7.56 0.43
N TYR A 86 9.11 6.45 0.01
CA TYR A 86 9.70 5.14 0.18
C TYR A 86 11.07 5.14 -0.50
N ARG A 87 12.15 5.06 0.29
CA ARG A 87 13.54 5.09 -0.19
C ARG A 87 13.83 4.01 -1.24
N ARG A 88 12.98 2.99 -1.35
CA ARG A 88 13.03 1.93 -2.36
C ARG A 88 11.61 1.62 -2.83
N GLU A 89 11.43 1.48 -4.15
CA GLU A 89 10.17 1.06 -4.74
C GLU A 89 9.84 -0.39 -4.38
N LYS A 90 8.54 -0.70 -4.26
CA LYS A 90 8.08 -2.08 -4.05
C LYS A 90 8.26 -2.86 -5.34
N PHE A 91 9.10 -3.88 -5.31
CA PHE A 91 9.28 -4.79 -6.45
C PHE A 91 8.23 -5.91 -6.44
N VAL A 92 7.60 -6.14 -7.59
CA VAL A 92 6.74 -7.30 -7.85
C VAL A 92 7.13 -7.91 -9.18
N GLY A 93 7.64 -9.13 -9.16
CA GLY A 93 8.06 -9.83 -10.37
C GLY A 93 8.87 -11.10 -10.07
N GLU A 94 9.34 -11.74 -11.13
CA GLU A 94 10.23 -12.91 -11.03
C GLU A 94 11.67 -12.45 -10.76
N ILE A 95 12.33 -13.07 -9.78
CA ILE A 95 13.72 -12.79 -9.43
C ILE A 95 14.58 -13.99 -9.79
N GLY A 96 15.62 -13.74 -10.59
CA GLY A 96 16.58 -14.76 -11.00
C GLY A 96 16.13 -15.55 -12.22
N HIS A 97 16.81 -15.35 -13.35
CA HIS A 97 16.71 -16.19 -14.53
C HIS A 97 18.12 -16.49 -15.04
N ARG A 98 18.54 -17.76 -14.99
CA ARG A 98 19.83 -18.18 -15.54
C ARG A 98 19.61 -19.29 -16.55
N ARG A 99 19.88 -18.96 -17.81
CA ARG A 99 19.93 -19.95 -18.89
C ARG A 99 21.33 -20.53 -18.98
N PHE A 100 21.42 -21.84 -19.06
CA PHE A 100 22.68 -22.55 -19.26
C PHE A 100 22.78 -23.03 -20.70
N THR A 101 23.95 -22.84 -21.32
CA THR A 101 24.25 -23.29 -22.69
C THR A 101 24.86 -24.68 -22.74
N GLN A 102 25.32 -25.19 -21.60
CA GLN A 102 25.91 -26.52 -21.43
C GLN A 102 25.09 -27.32 -20.41
N VAL A 103 25.11 -28.64 -20.55
CA VAL A 103 24.52 -29.54 -19.55
C VAL A 103 25.33 -29.40 -18.26
N ILE A 104 24.69 -28.91 -17.21
CA ILE A 104 25.30 -28.87 -15.88
C ILE A 104 25.21 -30.28 -15.29
N THR A 105 26.35 -30.82 -14.87
CA THR A 105 26.38 -32.09 -14.15
C THR A 105 25.70 -31.97 -12.79
N LYS A 106 25.01 -33.03 -12.37
CA LYS A 106 24.36 -33.11 -11.05
C LYS A 106 25.39 -32.83 -9.96
N ASP A 107 25.14 -31.80 -9.16
CA ASP A 107 25.93 -31.43 -7.99
C ASP A 107 24.98 -31.26 -6.80
N THR A 108 25.49 -31.41 -5.59
CA THR A 108 24.72 -31.34 -4.34
C THR A 108 24.23 -29.93 -4.03
N TYR A 109 24.83 -28.89 -4.63
CA TYR A 109 24.61 -27.49 -4.25
C TYR A 109 24.22 -26.56 -5.42
N HIS A 110 23.36 -27.02 -6.33
CA HIS A 110 22.78 -26.11 -7.32
C HIS A 110 21.72 -25.23 -6.65
N GLY A 111 21.87 -23.91 -6.74
CA GLY A 111 20.98 -22.99 -6.05
C GLY A 111 21.19 -21.52 -6.36
N MET A 112 20.40 -20.70 -5.67
CA MET A 112 20.45 -19.24 -5.72
C MET A 112 20.61 -18.68 -4.31
N ARG A 113 21.52 -17.70 -4.15
CA ARG A 113 21.63 -16.91 -2.93
C ARG A 113 20.92 -15.58 -3.14
N VAL A 114 20.02 -15.23 -2.23
CA VAL A 114 19.40 -13.91 -2.14
C VAL A 114 19.95 -13.22 -0.90
N PHE A 115 20.43 -12.00 -1.07
CA PHE A 115 20.94 -11.17 0.02
C PHE A 115 20.29 -9.79 -0.06
N SER A 116 20.01 -9.22 1.10
CA SER A 116 19.51 -7.86 1.22
C SER A 116 20.07 -7.20 2.48
N ASP A 117 20.30 -5.89 2.38
CA ASP A 117 20.74 -5.00 3.46
C ASP A 117 19.58 -4.21 4.11
N ILE A 118 18.34 -4.51 3.70
CA ILE A 118 17.13 -3.78 4.11
C ILE A 118 16.68 -4.23 5.50
N ARG A 119 16.72 -3.30 6.45
CA ARG A 119 16.13 -3.49 7.78
C ARG A 119 14.63 -3.15 7.77
N GLY A 120 13.81 -4.06 8.29
CA GLY A 120 12.35 -3.89 8.39
C GLY A 120 11.57 -4.19 7.11
N GLY A 121 12.24 -4.67 6.06
CA GLY A 121 11.58 -5.14 4.84
C GLY A 121 11.24 -6.63 4.90
N VAL A 122 10.19 -7.03 4.19
CA VAL A 122 9.78 -8.43 4.05
C VAL A 122 9.71 -8.81 2.58
N PHE A 123 10.23 -9.98 2.24
CA PHE A 123 10.11 -10.62 0.95
C PHE A 123 9.06 -11.74 1.02
N THR A 124 8.06 -11.68 0.15
CA THR A 124 7.01 -12.70 0.09
C THR A 124 7.20 -13.56 -1.15
N LEU A 125 7.60 -14.82 -0.95
CA LEU A 125 7.70 -15.82 -2.02
C LEU A 125 6.32 -16.44 -2.27
N ARG A 126 5.82 -16.33 -3.51
CA ARG A 126 4.49 -16.85 -3.90
C ARG A 126 4.54 -18.09 -4.78
N GLY A 127 5.66 -18.32 -5.45
CA GLY A 127 5.81 -19.40 -6.40
C GLY A 127 7.24 -19.51 -6.87
N VAL A 128 7.58 -20.66 -7.42
CA VAL A 128 8.89 -20.95 -7.97
C VAL A 128 8.72 -21.58 -9.33
N THR A 129 9.43 -21.07 -10.32
CA THR A 129 9.48 -21.61 -11.67
C THR A 129 10.77 -22.42 -11.82
N LEU A 130 10.64 -23.69 -12.17
CA LEU A 130 11.78 -24.57 -12.45
C LEU A 130 11.72 -25.00 -13.92
N ASN A 131 12.86 -24.91 -14.61
CA ASN A 131 13.00 -25.31 -16.01
C ASN A 131 14.20 -26.25 -16.14
N LEU A 132 13.92 -27.54 -16.33
CA LEU A 132 14.92 -28.59 -16.50
C LEU A 132 14.69 -29.30 -17.84
N ASN A 133 15.73 -29.97 -18.36
CA ASN A 133 15.62 -30.78 -19.57
C ASN A 133 14.84 -32.09 -19.35
N THR A 134 14.61 -32.45 -18.09
CA THR A 134 13.89 -33.66 -17.66
C THR A 134 12.66 -33.29 -16.83
N THR A 135 11.66 -34.17 -16.88
CA THR A 135 10.47 -34.10 -16.00
C THR A 135 10.78 -34.88 -14.73
N GLU A 136 10.97 -34.18 -13.63
CA GLU A 136 11.26 -34.79 -12.32
C GLU A 136 10.67 -33.96 -11.18
N ASN A 137 10.51 -34.60 -10.03
CA ASN A 137 10.14 -33.91 -8.79
C ASN A 137 11.43 -33.58 -8.05
N VAL A 138 11.59 -32.32 -7.66
CA VAL A 138 12.78 -31.79 -6.99
C VAL A 138 12.33 -31.07 -5.73
N ASN A 139 13.07 -31.23 -4.64
CA ASN A 139 12.82 -30.49 -3.42
C ASN A 139 13.63 -29.19 -3.41
N LEU A 140 12.94 -28.06 -3.27
CA LEU A 140 13.57 -26.79 -2.95
C LEU A 140 13.74 -26.68 -1.44
N LEU A 141 14.99 -26.53 -1.03
CA LEU A 141 15.40 -26.31 0.35
C LEU A 141 15.74 -24.83 0.52
N ILE A 142 15.06 -24.16 1.44
CA ILE A 142 15.31 -22.75 1.79
C ILE A 142 16.05 -22.73 3.13
N TYR A 143 17.28 -22.25 3.10
CA TYR A 143 18.12 -22.07 4.29
C TYR A 143 18.28 -20.59 4.65
N ASP A 144 18.38 -20.32 5.95
CA ASP A 144 19.03 -19.13 6.50
C ASP A 144 20.55 -19.40 6.65
N ASP A 145 21.31 -18.46 7.18
CA ASP A 145 22.76 -18.58 7.42
C ASP A 145 23.15 -19.84 8.24
N PHE A 146 22.24 -20.41 9.04
CA PHE A 146 22.55 -21.52 9.96
C PHE A 146 21.58 -22.71 9.94
N SER A 147 20.37 -22.56 9.36
CA SER A 147 19.32 -23.58 9.50
C SER A 147 18.40 -23.68 8.29
N LEU A 148 17.91 -24.89 8.01
CA LEU A 148 16.84 -25.14 7.05
C LEU A 148 15.53 -24.57 7.59
N LEU A 149 14.89 -23.69 6.83
CA LEU A 149 13.61 -23.06 7.16
C LEU A 149 12.43 -23.81 6.53
N HIS A 150 12.54 -24.11 5.23
CA HIS A 150 11.45 -24.71 4.46
C HIS A 150 11.95 -25.74 3.45
N THR A 151 11.13 -26.78 3.26
CA THR A 151 11.28 -27.77 2.20
C THR A 151 10.02 -27.77 1.36
N ILE A 152 10.15 -27.54 0.05
CA ILE A 152 9.03 -27.38 -0.87
C ILE A 152 9.22 -28.38 -2.01
N ALA A 153 8.23 -29.25 -2.22
CA ALA A 153 8.21 -30.12 -3.40
C ALA A 153 7.85 -29.31 -4.65
N ILE A 154 8.73 -29.32 -5.64
CA ILE A 154 8.58 -28.65 -6.93
C ILE A 154 8.59 -29.73 -8.02
N SER A 155 7.84 -29.50 -9.11
CA SER A 155 7.91 -30.36 -10.28
C SER A 155 8.44 -29.58 -11.48
N SER A 156 9.34 -30.19 -12.25
CA SER A 156 9.77 -29.69 -13.55
C SER A 156 8.96 -30.37 -14.67
N GLU A 157 8.81 -29.69 -15.80
CA GLU A 157 8.38 -30.29 -17.07
C GLU A 157 9.52 -30.14 -18.08
N ALA A 158 9.87 -31.21 -18.78
CA ALA A 158 10.99 -31.22 -19.71
C ALA A 158 10.88 -30.08 -20.76
N GLY A 159 11.88 -29.19 -20.75
CA GLY A 159 12.03 -28.12 -21.74
C GLY A 159 11.00 -27.00 -21.64
N LYS A 160 10.20 -26.92 -20.56
CA LYS A 160 9.20 -25.87 -20.34
C LYS A 160 9.29 -25.28 -18.94
N PRO A 161 9.11 -23.96 -18.78
CA PRO A 161 8.96 -23.36 -17.46
C PRO A 161 7.65 -23.83 -16.85
N LYS A 162 7.72 -24.46 -15.67
CA LYS A 162 6.55 -24.83 -14.88
C LYS A 162 6.54 -24.04 -13.58
N LEU A 163 5.51 -23.21 -13.40
CA LEU A 163 5.28 -22.50 -12.15
C LEU A 163 4.67 -23.47 -11.13
N THR A 164 5.33 -23.62 -9.99
CA THR A 164 4.76 -24.26 -8.81
C THR A 164 4.33 -23.16 -7.85
N SER A 165 3.02 -22.95 -7.72
CA SER A 165 2.45 -22.04 -6.72
C SER A 165 2.61 -22.63 -5.32
N ILE A 166 3.00 -21.80 -4.36
CA ILE A 166 3.19 -22.20 -2.97
C ILE A 166 2.35 -21.32 -2.06
N THR A 167 2.07 -21.80 -0.85
CA THR A 167 1.56 -20.92 0.21
C THR A 167 2.57 -19.80 0.43
N PRO A 168 2.14 -18.52 0.47
CA PRO A 168 3.07 -17.41 0.61
C PRO A 168 4.01 -17.57 1.80
N ILE A 169 5.31 -17.52 1.55
CA ILE A 169 6.35 -17.58 2.58
C ILE A 169 6.92 -16.18 2.75
N GLU A 170 6.95 -15.70 3.98
CA GLU A 170 7.52 -14.40 4.34
C GLU A 170 8.93 -14.58 4.89
N LEU A 171 9.90 -13.93 4.26
CA LEU A 171 11.30 -13.93 4.65
C LEU A 171 11.75 -12.49 4.93
N THR A 172 12.44 -12.25 6.04
CA THR A 172 12.88 -10.92 6.43
C THR A 172 14.11 -10.49 5.63
N LEU A 173 14.12 -9.28 5.06
CA LEU A 173 15.18 -8.80 4.16
C LEU A 173 16.52 -8.41 4.85
N ASN A 174 16.76 -8.86 6.07
CA ASN A 174 17.91 -8.50 6.92
C ASN A 174 19.01 -9.59 6.97
N GLY A 175 18.94 -10.61 6.11
CA GLY A 175 19.85 -11.76 6.14
C GLY A 175 20.12 -12.35 4.76
N ASN A 176 20.88 -13.45 4.73
CA ASN A 176 21.07 -14.25 3.52
C ASN A 176 20.09 -15.42 3.50
N TYR A 177 19.48 -15.66 2.35
CA TYR A 177 18.73 -16.87 2.10
C TYR A 177 19.35 -17.67 0.96
N TYR A 178 19.44 -18.97 1.16
CA TYR A 178 19.96 -19.90 0.17
C TYR A 178 18.83 -20.83 -0.29
N PHE A 179 18.57 -20.80 -1.60
CA PHE A 179 17.59 -21.61 -2.29
C PHE A 179 18.33 -22.73 -2.99
N ILE A 180 18.32 -23.94 -2.44
CA ILE A 180 19.08 -25.08 -2.94
C ILE A 180 18.13 -26.13 -3.51
N TYR A 181 18.41 -26.60 -4.72
CA TYR A 181 17.64 -27.66 -5.37
C TYR A 181 18.26 -29.02 -5.02
N ALA A 182 17.50 -29.83 -4.27
CA ALA A 182 17.85 -31.19 -3.92
C ALA A 182 17.02 -32.18 -4.77
N PRO A 183 17.67 -33.00 -5.60
CA PRO A 183 17.01 -34.06 -6.39
C PRO A 183 16.57 -35.26 -5.54
#